data_AF-A0A7L9DF65-F1
#
_entry.id   AF-A0A7L9DF65-F1
#
_cell.length_a   1.000
_cell.length_b   1.000
_cell.length_c   1.000
_cell.angle_alpha   90.00
_cell.angle_beta   90.00
_cell.angle_gamma   90.00
#
_symmetry.space_group_name_H-M   'P 1'
#
loop_
_entity.id
_entity.type
_entity.pdbx_description
1 polymer ?
#
loop_
_entity_poly.entity_id
_entity_poly.type
_entity_poly.pdbx_seq_one_letter_code
_entity_poly.pdbx_strand_id
1 'polypeptide(L)'
;GLGDVLGGLPPAMAANGHRVMTVSPRYDQYKGAWDTSVLVEMEVDGRVETVRFFHCYKRGVDRVFVDHPWFLEKVWGKTGSKIYGPKAGVDYK
;
A
#
# COMPACT_ATOMS: atom_id res chain seq x y z
N GLY A 1 2.26 15.38 -4.10
CA GLY A 1 3.64 15.11 -4.56
C GLY A 1 3.83 13.66 -4.90
N LEU A 2 4.36 12.85 -3.98
CA LEU A 2 4.67 11.43 -4.22
C LEU A 2 3.45 10.61 -4.70
N GLY A 3 2.33 10.74 -4.00
CA GLY A 3 1.09 10.01 -4.35
C GLY A 3 0.53 10.41 -5.72
N ASP A 4 0.69 11.67 -6.14
CA ASP A 4 0.20 12.14 -7.43
C ASP A 4 0.98 11.54 -8.60
N VAL A 5 2.30 11.40 -8.44
CA VAL A 5 3.18 10.74 -9.43
C VAL A 5 2.77 9.28 -9.62
N LEU A 6 2.57 8.54 -8.52
CA LEU A 6 2.08 7.15 -8.56
C LEU A 6 0.62 7.04 -9.04
N GLY A 7 -0.14 8.13 -9.00
CA GLY A 7 -1.48 8.21 -9.58
C GLY A 7 -1.49 8.44 -11.10
N GLY A 8 -0.48 9.12 -11.64
CA GLY A 8 -0.43 9.58 -13.03
C GLY A 8 0.50 8.76 -13.94
N LEU A 9 1.73 8.51 -13.50
CA LEU A 9 2.78 7.89 -14.34
C LEU A 9 2.49 6.40 -14.65
N PRO A 10 2.13 5.55 -13.68
CA PRO A 10 1.88 4.13 -13.96
C PRO A 10 0.75 3.89 -14.98
N PRO A 11 -0.40 4.59 -14.91
CA PRO A 11 -1.42 4.48 -15.96
C PRO A 11 -0.94 4.92 -17.34
N ALA A 12 -0.06 5.94 -17.43
CA ALA A 12 0.50 6.37 -18.71
C ALA A 12 1.42 5.29 -19.30
N MET A 13 2.23 4.63 -18.47
CA MET A 13 3.04 3.48 -18.91
C MET A 13 2.17 2.29 -19.34
N ALA A 14 1.08 2.01 -18.62
CA ALA A 14 0.14 0.96 -19.01
C ALA A 14 -0.55 1.26 -20.35
N ALA A 15 -0.89 2.53 -20.61
CA ALA A 15 -1.43 2.97 -21.89
C ALA A 15 -0.45 2.80 -23.07
N ASN A 16 0.86 2.80 -22.79
CA ASN A 16 1.91 2.48 -23.78
C ASN A 16 2.10 0.96 -24.00
N GLY A 17 1.25 0.11 -23.41
CA GLY A 17 1.28 -1.34 -23.62
C GLY A 17 2.15 -2.12 -22.64
N HIS A 18 2.71 -1.48 -21.61
CA HIS A 18 3.48 -2.17 -20.58
C HIS A 18 2.57 -2.86 -19.55
N ARG A 19 3.00 -3.99 -19.01
CA ARG A 19 2.40 -4.57 -17.81
C ARG A 19 2.98 -3.84 -16.59
N VAL A 20 2.14 -3.08 -15.90
CA VAL A 20 2.59 -2.17 -14.83
C VAL A 20 1.95 -2.54 -13.50
N MET A 21 2.78 -2.59 -12.45
CA MET A 21 2.36 -2.80 -11.07
C MET A 21 2.86 -1.67 -10.17
N THR A 22 2.06 -1.29 -9.17
CA THR A 22 2.50 -0.43 -8.06
C THR A 22 2.33 -1.16 -6.74
N VAL A 23 3.33 -1.08 -5.86
CA VAL A 23 3.31 -1.68 -4.53
C VAL A 23 3.45 -0.57 -3.48
N SER A 24 2.56 -0.56 -2.48
CA SER A 24 2.66 0.34 -1.32
C SER A 24 2.11 -0.31 -0.06
N PRO A 25 2.46 0.15 1.15
CA PRO A 25 1.81 -0.35 2.36
C PRO A 25 0.32 -0.07 2.37
N ARG A 26 -0.45 -0.93 3.05
CA ARG A 26 -1.88 -0.77 3.26
C ARG A 26 -2.12 -0.01 4.56
N TYR A 27 -2.27 1.30 4.45
CA TYR A 27 -2.42 2.16 5.62
C TYR A 27 -3.83 2.20 6.19
N ASP A 28 -4.83 1.87 5.37
CA ASP A 28 -6.24 1.82 5.78
C ASP A 28 -6.94 0.69 5.03
N GLN A 29 -8.13 0.33 5.49
CA GLN A 29 -8.95 -0.65 4.82
C GLN A 29 -9.50 -0.02 3.54
N TYR A 30 -8.92 -0.31 2.37
CA TYR A 30 -9.40 0.30 1.12
C TYR A 30 -10.59 -0.47 0.54
N LYS A 31 -11.73 0.21 0.33
CA LYS A 31 -12.99 -0.41 -0.19
C LYS A 31 -12.80 -1.17 -1.52
N GLY A 32 -11.90 -0.70 -2.38
CA GLY A 32 -11.67 -1.29 -3.71
C GLY A 32 -10.54 -2.32 -3.77
N ALA A 33 -9.89 -2.63 -2.64
CA ALA A 33 -8.80 -3.59 -2.58
C ALA A 33 -9.31 -4.91 -2.00
N TRP A 34 -9.06 -6.01 -2.71
CA TRP A 34 -9.47 -7.36 -2.33
C TRP A 34 -8.27 -8.18 -1.90
N ASP A 35 -8.47 -9.11 -0.96
CA ASP A 35 -7.39 -9.97 -0.46
C ASP A 35 -7.03 -11.05 -1.48
N THR A 36 -5.76 -11.12 -1.86
CA THR A 36 -5.26 -12.14 -2.80
C THR A 36 -5.12 -13.53 -2.18
N SER A 37 -5.30 -13.66 -0.86
CA SER A 37 -5.04 -14.88 -0.08
C SER A 37 -3.57 -15.35 -0.11
N VAL A 38 -2.67 -14.52 -0.66
CA VAL A 38 -1.23 -14.77 -0.63
C VAL A 38 -0.67 -14.27 0.70
N LEU A 39 0.01 -15.17 1.40
CA LEU A 39 0.71 -14.94 2.65
C LEU A 39 2.21 -15.18 2.42
N VAL A 40 3.04 -14.30 2.96
CA VAL A 40 4.49 -14.45 2.96
C VAL A 40 5.00 -14.20 4.38
N GLU A 41 5.90 -15.08 4.82
CA GLU A 41 6.65 -14.89 6.07
C GLU A 41 7.97 -14.17 5.75
N MET A 42 8.32 -13.17 6.55
CA MET A 42 9.55 -12.40 6.37
C MET A 42 10.20 -12.13 7.73
N GLU A 43 11.51 -12.25 7.80
CA GLU A 43 12.27 -11.88 9.00
C GLU A 43 12.48 -10.36 9.05
N VAL A 44 12.05 -9.73 10.14
CA VAL A 44 12.28 -8.31 10.44
C VAL A 44 12.71 -8.19 11.90
N ASP A 45 13.88 -7.61 12.13
CA ASP A 45 14.44 -7.42 13.49
C ASP A 45 14.49 -8.73 14.31
N GLY A 46 14.89 -9.83 13.67
CA GLY A 46 15.00 -11.15 14.29
C GLY A 46 13.65 -11.84 14.60
N ARG A 47 12.54 -11.29 14.10
CA ARG A 47 11.20 -11.88 14.23
C ARG A 47 10.63 -12.24 12.87
N VAL A 48 9.95 -13.37 12.79
CA VAL A 48 9.20 -13.75 11.59
C VAL A 48 7.83 -13.07 11.64
N GLU A 49 7.59 -12.16 10.71
CA GLU A 49 6.33 -11.45 10.54
C GLU A 49 5.58 -11.99 9.32
N THR A 50 4.26 -12.14 9.44
CA THR A 50 3.41 -12.58 8.33
C THR A 50 2.76 -11.39 7.64
N VAL A 51 3.03 -11.21 6.35
CA VAL A 51 2.43 -10.17 5.50
C VAL A 51 1.41 -10.76 4.54
N ARG A 52 0.34 -9.99 4.28
CA ARG A 52 -0.69 -10.32 3.29
C ARG A 52 -0.67 -9.31 2.15
N PHE A 53 -1.18 -9.72 0.99
CA PHE A 53 -1.26 -8.84 -0.18
C PHE A 53 -2.71 -8.60 -0.59
N PHE A 54 -3.08 -7.32 -0.67
CA PHE A 54 -4.35 -6.89 -1.23
C PHE A 54 -4.12 -6.35 -2.63
N HIS A 55 -5.09 -6.50 -3.51
CA HIS A 55 -4.97 -6.13 -4.91
C HIS A 55 -6.16 -5.30 -5.39
N CYS A 56 -5.90 -4.41 -6.35
CA CYS A 56 -6.90 -3.65 -7.07
C CYS A 56 -6.39 -3.39 -8.50
N TYR A 57 -7.16 -3.82 -9.51
CA TYR A 57 -6.83 -3.49 -10.89
C TYR A 57 -7.58 -2.21 -11.31
N LYS A 58 -6.85 -1.16 -11.68
CA LYS A 58 -7.46 0.13 -12.06
C LYS A 58 -6.61 0.89 -13.06
N ARG A 59 -7.24 1.38 -14.13
CA ARG A 59 -6.60 2.15 -15.23
C ARG A 59 -5.39 1.42 -15.86
N GLY A 60 -5.51 0.11 -16.09
CA GLY A 60 -4.44 -0.69 -16.70
C GLY A 60 -3.32 -1.11 -15.74
N VAL A 61 -3.39 -0.75 -14.46
CA VAL A 61 -2.32 -0.97 -13.47
C VAL A 61 -2.78 -1.92 -12.38
N ASP A 62 -1.95 -2.91 -12.08
CA ASP A 62 -2.07 -3.78 -10.91
C ASP A 62 -1.60 -3.02 -9.65
N ARG A 63 -2.53 -2.63 -8.78
CA ARG A 63 -2.19 -1.93 -7.53
C ARG A 63 -2.21 -2.92 -6.38
N VAL A 64 -1.04 -3.22 -5.84
CA VAL A 64 -0.84 -4.16 -4.74
C VAL A 64 -0.56 -3.39 -3.45
N PHE A 65 -1.22 -3.79 -2.37
CA PHE A 65 -1.06 -3.22 -1.04
C PHE A 65 -0.52 -4.27 -0.07
N VAL A 66 0.56 -3.94 0.62
CA VAL A 66 1.16 -4.80 1.66
C VAL A 66 0.44 -4.59 2.97
N ASP A 67 -0.26 -5.60 3.44
CA ASP A 67 -1.05 -5.58 4.67
C ASP A 67 -0.24 -6.15 5.83
N HIS A 68 -0.10 -5.34 6.88
CA HIS A 68 0.58 -5.68 8.13
C HIS A 68 0.02 -4.82 9.27
N PRO A 69 -0.08 -5.34 10.51
CA PRO A 69 -0.54 -4.56 11.67
C PRO A 69 0.24 -3.27 11.95
N TRP A 70 1.49 -3.16 11.47
CA TRP A 70 2.30 -1.94 11.61
C TRP A 70 1.87 -0.79 10.70
N PHE A 71 1.23 -1.09 9.57
CA PHE A 71 0.74 -0.09 8.64
C PHE A 71 -0.75 0.18 8.82
N LEU A 72 -1.51 -0.88 9.10
CA LEU A 72 -2.96 -0.86 9.02
C LEU A 72 -3.57 -0.11 10.20
N GLU A 73 -4.25 0.99 9.88
CA GLU A 73 -5.05 1.72 10.86
C GLU A 73 -6.25 0.89 11.32
N LYS A 74 -6.45 0.81 12.64
CA LYS A 74 -7.55 0.03 13.24
C LYS A 74 -8.91 0.69 13.03
N VAL A 75 -8.95 1.99 12.76
CA VAL A 75 -10.19 2.76 12.57
C VAL A 75 -10.16 3.46 11.22
N TRP A 76 -11.16 3.16 10.39
CA TRP A 76 -11.31 3.70 9.04
C TRP A 76 -11.22 5.24 9.01
N GLY A 77 -10.44 5.76 8.07
CA GLY A 77 -10.34 7.19 7.75
C GLY A 77 -9.42 7.98 8.68
N LYS A 78 -8.73 7.34 9.63
CA LYS A 78 -7.85 8.05 10.58
C LYS A 78 -6.43 8.29 10.08
N THR A 79 -5.89 7.46 9.18
CA THR A 79 -4.51 7.63 8.70
C THR A 79 -4.35 8.97 8.00
N GLY A 80 -5.23 9.30 7.05
CA GLY A 80 -5.19 10.59 6.34
C GLY A 80 -3.79 11.01 5.89
N SER A 81 -3.31 12.16 6.38
CA SER A 81 -1.97 12.68 6.11
C SER A 81 -0.87 12.18 7.07
N LYS A 82 -1.20 11.33 8.05
CA LYS A 82 -0.34 10.88 9.15
C LYS A 82 0.35 9.55 8.85
N ILE A 83 0.85 9.40 7.63
CA ILE A 83 1.44 8.13 7.18
C ILE A 83 2.78 7.85 7.88
N TYR A 84 3.56 8.90 8.15
CA TYR A 84 4.91 8.78 8.71
C TYR A 84 4.99 9.17 10.18
N GLY A 85 3.92 9.75 10.72
CA GLY A 85 3.93 10.26 12.07
C GLY A 85 2.64 10.94 12.48
N PRO A 86 2.40 11.13 13.79
CA PRO A 86 1.15 11.69 14.30
C PRO A 86 0.91 13.15 13.88
N LYS A 87 1.99 13.89 13.58
CA LYS A 87 2.00 15.28 13.11
C LYS A 87 3.18 15.47 12.14
N ALA A 88 3.11 16.51 11.31
CA ALA A 88 4.22 16.86 10.42
C ALA A 88 5.50 17.15 11.22
N GLY A 89 6.61 16.54 10.82
CA GLY A 89 7.93 16.70 11.46
C GLY A 89 8.16 15.86 12.71
N VAL A 90 7.25 14.94 13.07
CA VAL A 90 7.43 14.00 14.19
C VAL A 90 7.13 12.60 13.70
N ASP A 91 8.14 11.74 13.66
CA ASP A 91 8.01 10.35 13.20
C ASP A 91 7.37 9.45 14.28
N TYR A 92 6.79 8.31 13.85
CA TYR A 92 6.43 7.24 14.77
C TYR A 92 7.69 6.64 15.42
N LYS A 93 7.60 6.28 16.69
CA LYS A 93 8.68 5.61 17.45
C LYS A 93 8.49 4.10 17.43
#